data_AF-R9GRQ6-F1
#
_entry.id   AF-R9GRQ6-F1
#
_cell.length_a   1.000
_cell.length_b   1.000
_cell.length_c   1.000
_cell.angle_alpha   90.00
_cell.angle_beta   90.00
_cell.angle_gamma   90.00
#
_symmetry.space_group_name_H-M   'P 1'
#
loop_
_entity.id
_entity.type
_entity.pdbx_description
1 polymer ?
#
loop_
_entity_poly.entity_id
_entity_poly.type
_entity_poly.pdbx_seq_one_letter_code
_entity_poly.pdbx_strand_id
1 'polypeptide(L)'
;MVATALAFIVGHVNVLLYIPLWFLNALLMAFMTSKLIGKVDRTLRTSTWLLILPWIFIAIFGGMGPPPETAIKWAALSNEQIARYTILIISGLLVYKGFYYLHNYLKNKEGDKYSRIGLLLISLGIPFFIINMVYWGYFLTYIFATYTAPESTTKPEWVKLLGEAFTLIRMIEVALIYLSTAAFALALRVSRILSKGSCIAYVTVACLCSLFNFLPGSVPAPLNVINYLSYIPAFTLLMPYLIAINILRKQKP
;
A
#
# COMPACT_ATOMS: atom_id res chain seq x y z
N MET A 1 -5.10 2.90 14.60
CA MET A 1 -3.74 3.20 15.12
C MET A 1 -3.28 2.18 16.14
N VAL A 2 -4.04 1.86 17.19
CA VAL A 2 -3.66 0.82 18.18
C VAL A 2 -3.49 -0.57 17.55
N ALA A 3 -4.42 -1.00 16.70
CA ALA A 3 -4.31 -2.27 15.98
C ALA A 3 -3.06 -2.32 15.08
N THR A 4 -2.78 -1.25 14.33
CA THR A 4 -1.59 -1.14 13.47
C THR A 4 -0.30 -1.18 14.29
N ALA A 5 -0.25 -0.51 15.45
CA ALA A 5 0.90 -0.58 16.35
C ALA A 5 1.09 -2.02 16.89
N LEU A 6 0.01 -2.69 17.29
CA LEU A 6 0.07 -4.09 17.74
C LEU A 6 0.53 -5.04 16.63
N ALA A 7 0.09 -4.85 15.39
CA ALA A 7 0.50 -5.66 14.23
C ALA A 7 2.01 -5.65 13.96
N PHE A 8 2.66 -4.49 14.18
CA PHE A 8 4.11 -4.35 13.93
C PHE A 8 4.97 -4.56 15.18
N ILE A 9 4.40 -4.53 16.39
CA ILE A 9 5.12 -4.67 17.66
C ILE A 9 5.04 -6.10 18.23
N VAL A 10 3.91 -6.78 18.08
CA VAL A 10 3.65 -8.08 18.74
C VAL A 10 4.27 -9.26 17.98
N GLY A 11 4.74 -9.05 16.74
CA GLY A 11 5.35 -10.09 15.91
C GLY A 11 4.32 -11.04 15.29
N HIS A 12 4.77 -12.22 14.85
CA HIS A 12 3.89 -13.26 14.29
C HIS A 12 3.03 -13.87 15.39
N VAL A 13 1.72 -13.91 15.18
CA VAL A 13 0.74 -14.53 16.08
C VAL A 13 0.24 -15.83 15.44
N ASN A 14 -0.21 -16.79 16.24
CA ASN A 14 -0.79 -18.02 15.72
C ASN A 14 -2.00 -17.73 14.80
N VAL A 15 -2.04 -18.39 13.63
CA VAL A 15 -3.08 -18.26 12.59
C VAL A 15 -4.50 -18.41 13.14
N LEU A 16 -4.71 -19.35 14.05
CA LEU A 16 -6.01 -19.61 14.66
C LEU A 16 -6.51 -18.45 15.53
N LEU A 17 -5.59 -17.65 16.08
CA LEU A 17 -5.92 -16.50 16.90
C LEU A 17 -6.08 -15.24 16.06
N TYR A 18 -5.17 -14.99 15.13
CA TYR A 18 -5.17 -13.71 14.43
C TYR A 18 -6.22 -13.61 13.33
N ILE A 19 -6.51 -14.68 12.57
CA ILE A 19 -7.49 -14.59 11.49
C ILE A 19 -8.86 -14.13 12.00
N PRO A 20 -9.45 -14.73 13.06
CA PRO A 20 -10.75 -14.29 13.56
C PRO A 20 -10.75 -12.84 14.05
N LEU A 21 -9.72 -12.45 14.81
CA LEU A 21 -9.61 -11.10 15.36
C LEU A 21 -9.49 -10.03 14.27
N TRP A 22 -8.62 -10.27 13.29
CA TRP A 22 -8.39 -9.32 12.21
C TRP A 22 -9.51 -9.32 11.18
N PHE A 23 -10.20 -10.44 10.99
CA PHE A 23 -11.43 -10.50 10.21
C PHE A 23 -12.54 -9.68 10.87
N LEU A 24 -12.74 -9.80 12.19
CA LEU A 24 -13.67 -8.96 12.93
C LEU A 24 -13.31 -7.48 12.80
N ASN A 25 -12.03 -7.12 12.91
CA ASN A 25 -11.58 -5.75 12.68
C ASN A 25 -11.88 -5.27 11.25
N ALA A 26 -11.68 -6.11 10.23
CA ALA A 26 -12.03 -5.78 8.84
C ALA A 26 -13.54 -5.55 8.68
N LEU A 27 -14.39 -6.37 9.30
CA LEU A 27 -15.84 -6.16 9.33
C LEU A 27 -16.23 -4.85 10.01
N LEU A 28 -15.59 -4.51 11.13
CA LEU A 28 -15.82 -3.23 11.82
C LEU A 28 -15.40 -2.05 10.94
N MET A 29 -14.26 -2.13 10.24
CA MET A 29 -13.82 -1.11 9.29
C MET A 29 -14.83 -0.94 8.15
N ALA A 30 -15.35 -2.04 7.59
CA ALA A 30 -16.36 -2.00 6.55
C ALA A 30 -17.68 -1.37 7.05
N PHE A 31 -18.15 -1.78 8.23
CA PHE A 31 -19.34 -1.24 8.87
C PHE A 31 -19.20 0.26 9.12
N MET A 32 -18.11 0.69 9.76
CA MET A 32 -17.89 2.11 10.06
C MET A 32 -17.77 2.95 8.78
N THR A 33 -17.11 2.42 7.74
CA THR A 33 -17.03 3.10 6.44
C THR A 33 -18.40 3.27 5.79
N SER A 34 -19.26 2.26 5.87
CA SER A 34 -20.61 2.33 5.31
C SER A 34 -21.46 3.44 5.95
N LYS A 35 -21.24 3.74 7.24
CA LYS A 35 -21.92 4.82 7.96
C LYS A 35 -21.47 6.22 7.54
N LEU A 36 -20.35 6.34 6.81
CA LEU A 36 -19.86 7.61 6.26
C LEU A 36 -20.44 7.90 4.87
N ILE A 37 -21.21 6.99 4.29
CA ILE A 37 -21.81 7.16 2.97
C ILE A 37 -23.04 8.07 3.09
N GLY A 38 -22.83 9.36 2.83
CA GLY A 38 -23.93 10.31 2.61
C GLY A 38 -24.55 10.19 1.21
N LYS A 39 -25.34 11.20 0.83
CA LYS A 39 -25.81 11.39 -0.55
C LYS A 39 -24.66 11.90 -1.42
N VAL A 40 -23.71 11.01 -1.73
CA VAL A 40 -22.55 11.29 -2.57
C VAL A 40 -22.85 10.85 -4.01
N ASP A 41 -22.29 11.57 -4.99
CA ASP A 41 -22.27 11.12 -6.39
C ASP A 41 -21.82 9.66 -6.51
N ARG A 42 -22.46 8.90 -7.41
CA ARG A 42 -22.23 7.47 -7.58
C ARG A 42 -20.77 7.15 -7.94
N THR A 43 -20.18 7.94 -8.83
CA THR A 43 -18.80 7.75 -9.30
C THR A 43 -17.81 8.03 -8.18
N LEU A 44 -18.01 9.15 -7.46
CA LEU A 44 -17.18 9.50 -6.31
C LEU A 44 -17.29 8.43 -5.20
N ARG A 45 -18.51 7.93 -4.92
CA ARG A 45 -18.74 6.84 -3.96
C ARG A 45 -17.99 5.56 -4.37
N THR A 46 -18.12 5.13 -5.63
CA THR A 46 -17.41 3.95 -6.14
C THR A 46 -15.89 4.12 -6.03
N SER A 47 -15.37 5.29 -6.40
CA SER A 47 -13.95 5.62 -6.24
C SER A 47 -13.51 5.49 -4.78
N THR A 48 -14.22 6.13 -3.84
CA THR A 48 -13.84 6.07 -2.41
C THR A 48 -13.85 4.65 -1.85
N TRP A 49 -14.83 3.82 -2.22
CA TRP A 49 -14.85 2.41 -1.79
C TRP A 49 -13.66 1.62 -2.31
N LEU A 50 -13.32 1.79 -3.58
CA LEU A 50 -12.17 1.12 -4.19
C LEU A 50 -10.84 1.54 -3.57
N LEU A 51 -10.74 2.77 -3.07
CA LEU A 51 -9.58 3.25 -2.31
C LEU A 51 -9.56 2.77 -0.85
N ILE A 52 -10.72 2.39 -0.29
CA ILE A 52 -10.84 1.93 1.10
C ILE A 52 -10.66 0.41 1.24
N LEU A 53 -11.25 -0.37 0.34
CA LEU A 53 -11.19 -1.84 0.33
C LEU A 53 -9.77 -2.43 0.48
N PRO A 54 -8.72 -1.89 -0.17
CA PRO A 54 -7.33 -2.31 0.05
C PRO A 54 -6.97 -2.45 1.54
N TRP A 55 -7.29 -1.44 2.34
CA TRP A 55 -6.94 -1.44 3.76
C TRP A 55 -7.81 -2.36 4.60
N ILE A 56 -9.05 -2.62 4.18
CA ILE A 56 -9.90 -3.64 4.79
C ILE A 56 -9.27 -5.03 4.58
N PHE A 57 -8.79 -5.33 3.38
CA PHE A 57 -8.14 -6.62 3.10
C PHE A 57 -6.77 -6.74 3.77
N ILE A 58 -5.94 -5.69 3.73
CA ILE A 58 -4.62 -5.68 4.38
C ILE A 58 -4.77 -5.87 5.89
N ALA A 59 -5.82 -5.31 6.50
CA ALA A 59 -6.06 -5.45 7.93
C ALA A 59 -6.21 -6.92 8.37
N ILE A 60 -6.72 -7.82 7.52
CA ILE A 60 -6.90 -9.25 7.83
C ILE A 60 -5.57 -9.91 8.22
N PHE A 61 -4.44 -9.37 7.76
CA PHE A 61 -3.10 -9.94 7.99
C PHE A 61 -2.26 -9.16 8.99
N GLY A 62 -2.84 -8.23 9.74
CA GLY A 62 -2.11 -7.51 10.78
C GLY A 62 -1.43 -8.45 11.78
N GLY A 63 -1.95 -9.67 11.99
CA GLY A 63 -1.36 -10.67 12.89
C GLY A 63 -0.27 -11.55 12.29
N MET A 64 -0.01 -11.48 10.98
CA MET A 64 1.14 -12.16 10.38
C MET A 64 2.47 -11.48 10.78
N GLY A 65 2.43 -10.28 11.36
CA GLY A 65 3.62 -9.52 11.73
C GLY A 65 4.45 -9.05 10.53
N PRO A 66 5.65 -8.49 10.77
CA PRO A 66 6.57 -8.15 9.69
C PRO A 66 6.97 -9.38 8.87
N PRO A 67 7.41 -9.22 7.60
CA PRO A 67 8.01 -10.31 6.84
C PRO A 67 9.17 -10.96 7.61
N PRO A 68 9.33 -12.30 7.57
CA PRO A 68 10.42 -12.97 8.27
C PRO A 68 11.79 -12.48 7.79
N GLU A 69 12.72 -12.25 8.71
CA GLU A 69 14.05 -11.70 8.38
C GLU A 69 15.01 -12.75 7.81
N THR A 70 14.71 -14.03 8.00
CA THR A 70 15.58 -15.15 7.58
C THR A 70 14.89 -16.00 6.52
N ALA A 71 15.65 -16.49 5.54
CA ALA A 71 15.14 -17.38 4.49
C ALA A 71 14.45 -18.64 5.05
N ILE A 72 14.98 -19.23 6.14
CA ILE A 72 14.41 -20.42 6.78
C ILE A 72 13.00 -20.14 7.33
N LYS A 73 12.85 -19.07 8.13
CA LYS A 73 11.53 -18.65 8.65
C LYS A 73 10.57 -18.25 7.53
N TRP A 74 11.08 -17.63 6.47
CA TRP A 74 10.27 -17.28 5.30
C TRP A 74 9.73 -18.52 4.60
N ALA A 75 10.58 -19.52 4.34
CA ALA A 75 10.19 -20.79 3.74
C ALA A 75 9.16 -21.54 4.61
N ALA A 76 9.35 -21.53 5.93
CA ALA A 76 8.41 -22.12 6.88
C ALA A 76 7.02 -21.47 6.86
N LEU A 77 6.94 -20.18 6.50
CA LEU A 77 5.70 -19.40 6.39
C LEU A 77 5.33 -19.08 4.92
N SER A 78 5.77 -19.91 3.97
CA SER A 78 5.61 -19.67 2.52
C SER A 78 4.17 -19.37 2.10
N ASN A 79 3.20 -20.15 2.58
CA ASN A 79 1.77 -19.94 2.30
C ASN A 79 1.28 -18.57 2.81
N GLU A 80 1.75 -18.12 3.97
CA GLU A 80 1.39 -16.80 4.51
C GLU A 80 1.98 -15.68 3.65
N GLN A 81 3.22 -15.84 3.16
CA GLN A 81 3.84 -14.85 2.28
C GLN A 81 3.09 -14.79 0.94
N ILE A 82 2.81 -15.94 0.31
CA ILE A 82 2.03 -15.98 -0.94
C ILE A 82 0.67 -15.28 -0.75
N ALA A 83 -0.06 -15.58 0.33
CA ALA A 83 -1.35 -14.94 0.62
C ALA A 83 -1.20 -13.41 0.81
N ARG A 84 -0.24 -12.97 1.62
CA ARG A 84 0.05 -11.56 1.88
C ARG A 84 0.29 -10.78 0.59
N TYR A 85 1.18 -11.29 -0.26
CA TYR A 85 1.57 -10.60 -1.49
C TYR A 85 0.49 -10.68 -2.57
N THR A 86 -0.31 -11.75 -2.62
CA THR A 86 -1.53 -11.83 -3.45
C THR A 86 -2.51 -10.70 -3.11
N ILE A 87 -2.69 -10.44 -1.81
CA ILE A 87 -3.63 -9.44 -1.33
C ILE A 87 -3.11 -8.03 -1.56
N LEU A 88 -1.80 -7.83 -1.46
CA LEU A 88 -1.17 -6.58 -1.91
C LEU A 88 -1.39 -6.36 -3.41
N ILE A 89 -1.24 -7.38 -4.27
CA ILE A 89 -1.53 -7.28 -5.71
C ILE A 89 -2.98 -6.83 -5.96
N ILE A 90 -3.95 -7.52 -5.35
CA ILE A 90 -5.38 -7.17 -5.45
C ILE A 90 -5.61 -5.73 -4.96
N SER A 91 -4.97 -5.36 -3.85
CA SER A 91 -5.04 -4.01 -3.28
C SER A 91 -4.52 -2.94 -4.24
N GLY A 92 -3.39 -3.18 -4.92
CA GLY A 92 -2.85 -2.29 -5.93
C GLY A 92 -3.83 -2.09 -7.10
N LEU A 93 -4.45 -3.16 -7.60
CA LEU A 93 -5.46 -3.09 -8.67
C LEU A 93 -6.71 -2.29 -8.24
N LEU A 94 -7.14 -2.45 -6.99
CA LEU A 94 -8.27 -1.70 -6.43
C LEU A 94 -7.93 -0.21 -6.29
N VAL A 95 -6.72 0.13 -5.80
CA VAL A 95 -6.25 1.52 -5.73
C VAL A 95 -6.20 2.15 -7.12
N TYR A 96 -5.64 1.44 -8.11
CA TYR A 96 -5.64 1.89 -9.49
C TYR A 96 -7.04 2.24 -9.98
N LYS A 97 -7.99 1.29 -9.85
CA LYS A 97 -9.38 1.52 -10.26
C LYS A 97 -10.02 2.66 -9.48
N GLY A 98 -9.75 2.78 -8.18
CA GLY A 98 -10.24 3.86 -7.34
C GLY A 98 -9.79 5.23 -7.84
N PHE A 99 -8.51 5.39 -8.17
CA PHE A 99 -7.99 6.62 -8.77
C PHE A 99 -8.48 6.86 -10.19
N TYR A 100 -8.66 5.81 -11.00
CA TYR A 100 -9.28 5.92 -12.32
C TYR A 100 -10.70 6.49 -12.24
N TYR A 101 -11.56 5.95 -11.37
CA TYR A 101 -12.90 6.51 -11.16
C TYR A 101 -12.85 7.91 -10.55
N LEU A 102 -11.85 8.22 -9.70
CA LEU A 102 -11.66 9.56 -9.17
C LEU A 102 -11.33 10.57 -10.26
N HIS A 103 -10.44 10.20 -11.19
CA HIS A 103 -10.12 10.99 -12.37
C HIS A 103 -11.38 11.23 -13.21
N ASN A 104 -12.16 10.19 -13.50
CA ASN A 104 -13.41 10.34 -14.26
C ASN A 104 -14.40 11.30 -13.59
N TYR A 105 -14.49 11.28 -12.25
CA TYR A 105 -15.30 12.24 -11.51
C TYR A 105 -14.74 13.67 -11.57
N LEU A 106 -13.42 13.85 -11.66
CA LEU A 106 -12.72 15.13 -11.73
C LEU A 106 -12.53 15.66 -13.17
N LYS A 107 -12.85 14.83 -14.17
CA LYS A 107 -12.76 15.19 -15.59
C LYS A 107 -13.63 16.40 -15.87
N ASN A 108 -13.07 17.36 -16.61
CA ASN A 108 -13.71 18.65 -16.91
C ASN A 108 -14.00 19.55 -15.69
N LYS A 109 -13.44 19.25 -14.51
CA LYS A 109 -13.47 20.15 -13.33
C LYS A 109 -12.12 20.87 -13.20
N GLU A 110 -12.06 21.87 -12.31
CA GLU A 110 -10.84 22.66 -12.07
C GLU A 110 -9.61 21.78 -11.73
N GLY A 111 -9.80 20.60 -11.12
CA GLY A 111 -8.74 19.65 -10.78
C GLY A 111 -8.31 18.68 -11.90
N ASP A 112 -8.90 18.71 -13.09
CA ASP A 112 -8.68 17.70 -14.15
C ASP A 112 -7.20 17.53 -14.48
N LYS A 113 -6.47 18.64 -14.70
CA LYS A 113 -5.02 18.63 -15.02
C LYS A 113 -4.21 17.81 -14.03
N TYR A 114 -4.41 18.04 -12.72
CA TYR A 114 -3.69 17.30 -11.67
C TYR A 114 -4.12 15.85 -11.59
N SER A 115 -5.42 15.57 -11.81
CA SER A 115 -5.92 14.19 -11.82
C SER A 115 -5.37 13.36 -12.99
N ARG A 116 -5.11 13.97 -14.16
CA ARG A 116 -4.45 13.30 -15.29
C ARG A 116 -3.00 12.94 -14.99
N ILE A 117 -2.26 13.85 -14.35
CA ILE A 117 -0.90 13.58 -13.87
C ILE A 117 -0.92 12.43 -12.87
N GLY A 118 -1.83 12.48 -11.89
CA GLY A 118 -2.01 11.41 -10.92
C GLY A 118 -2.33 10.07 -11.57
N LEU A 119 -3.24 10.07 -12.55
CA LEU A 119 -3.62 8.86 -13.28
C LEU A 119 -2.47 8.29 -14.13
N LEU A 120 -1.66 9.14 -14.76
CA LEU A 120 -0.47 8.71 -15.49
C LEU A 120 0.54 8.04 -14.54
N LEU A 121 0.84 8.68 -13.42
CA LEU A 121 1.80 8.17 -12.44
C LEU A 121 1.36 6.83 -11.85
N ILE A 122 0.07 6.68 -11.49
CA ILE A 122 -0.43 5.39 -10.96
C ILE A 122 -0.51 4.31 -12.03
N SER A 123 -0.82 4.67 -13.28
CA SER A 123 -0.80 3.73 -14.42
C SER A 123 0.60 3.14 -14.66
N LEU A 124 1.65 3.91 -14.38
CA LEU A 124 3.05 3.44 -14.45
C LEU A 124 3.47 2.70 -13.18
N GLY A 125 3.09 3.21 -12.00
CA GLY A 125 3.52 2.66 -10.71
C GLY A 125 2.91 1.29 -10.40
N ILE A 126 1.65 1.04 -10.77
CA ILE A 126 0.95 -0.20 -10.41
C ILE A 126 1.52 -1.44 -11.10
N PRO A 127 1.86 -1.43 -12.40
CA PRO A 127 2.57 -2.55 -13.03
C PRO A 127 3.87 -2.91 -12.30
N PHE A 128 4.71 -1.91 -11.95
CA PHE A 128 5.93 -2.15 -11.19
C PHE A 128 5.63 -2.74 -9.81
N PHE A 129 4.64 -2.16 -9.10
CA PHE A 129 4.17 -2.66 -7.81
C PHE A 129 3.75 -4.14 -7.88
N ILE A 130 2.98 -4.52 -8.89
CA ILE A 130 2.56 -5.92 -9.08
C ILE A 130 3.77 -6.82 -9.33
N ILE A 131 4.68 -6.41 -10.22
CA ILE A 131 5.91 -7.15 -10.52
C ILE A 131 6.74 -7.36 -9.23
N ASN A 132 6.90 -6.31 -8.43
CA ASN A 132 7.60 -6.38 -7.15
C ASN A 132 6.89 -7.31 -6.16
N MET A 133 5.56 -7.24 -6.03
CA MET A 133 4.81 -8.14 -5.15
C MET A 133 4.90 -9.61 -5.61
N VAL A 134 4.94 -9.86 -6.92
CA VAL A 134 5.16 -11.20 -7.49
C VAL A 134 6.56 -11.71 -7.13
N TYR A 135 7.57 -10.84 -7.23
CA TYR A 135 8.94 -11.19 -6.83
C TYR A 135 9.01 -11.59 -5.36
N TRP A 136 8.49 -10.76 -4.45
CA TRP A 136 8.54 -11.06 -3.01
C TRP A 136 7.68 -12.27 -2.64
N GLY A 137 6.46 -12.36 -3.16
CA GLY A 137 5.49 -13.37 -2.75
C GLY A 137 5.73 -14.77 -3.32
N TYR A 138 6.18 -14.85 -4.58
CA TYR A 138 6.27 -16.12 -5.29
C TYR A 138 7.71 -16.48 -5.59
N PHE A 139 8.44 -15.61 -6.28
CA PHE A 139 9.81 -15.92 -6.71
C PHE A 139 10.76 -16.09 -5.53
N LEU A 140 10.80 -15.11 -4.61
CA LEU A 140 11.69 -15.16 -3.45
C LEU A 140 11.30 -16.28 -2.49
N THR A 141 9.99 -16.50 -2.29
CA THR A 141 9.47 -17.62 -1.50
C THR A 141 9.92 -18.96 -2.06
N TYR A 142 9.85 -19.14 -3.38
CA TYR A 142 10.34 -20.33 -4.05
C TYR A 142 11.86 -20.50 -3.84
N ILE A 143 12.66 -19.46 -4.11
CA ILE A 143 14.11 -19.50 -3.91
C ILE A 143 14.47 -19.85 -2.47
N PHE A 144 13.79 -19.27 -1.48
CA PHE A 144 14.06 -19.60 -0.09
C PHE A 144 13.67 -21.03 0.24
N ALA A 145 12.50 -21.52 -0.19
CA ALA A 145 12.09 -22.90 0.03
C ALA A 145 13.06 -23.92 -0.61
N THR A 146 13.54 -23.65 -1.82
CA THR A 146 14.47 -24.53 -2.53
C THR A 146 15.87 -24.52 -1.91
N TYR A 147 16.41 -23.33 -1.63
CA TYR A 147 17.83 -23.17 -1.29
C TYR A 147 18.13 -23.07 0.21
N THR A 148 17.14 -23.30 1.09
CA THR A 148 17.37 -23.52 2.52
C THR A 148 17.21 -24.98 2.95
N ALA A 149 16.95 -25.89 2.01
CA ALA A 149 16.89 -27.32 2.30
C ALA A 149 18.29 -27.86 2.68
N PRO A 150 18.39 -28.84 3.60
CA PRO A 150 19.68 -29.36 4.09
C PRO A 150 20.62 -29.90 3.00
N GLU A 151 20.06 -30.33 1.86
CA GLU A 151 20.78 -30.92 0.73
C GLU A 151 20.99 -29.92 -0.44
N SER A 152 20.67 -28.64 -0.23
CA SER A 152 20.72 -27.63 -1.27
C SER A 152 22.14 -27.28 -1.71
N THR A 153 22.31 -27.09 -3.02
CA THR A 153 23.48 -26.41 -3.59
C THR A 153 23.52 -24.93 -3.17
N THR A 154 24.68 -24.29 -3.33
CA THR A 154 24.84 -22.85 -3.09
C THR A 154 23.85 -22.04 -3.95
N LYS A 155 23.24 -20.99 -3.36
CA LYS A 155 22.33 -20.08 -4.08
C LYS A 155 23.03 -19.52 -5.33
N PRO A 156 22.36 -19.50 -6.50
CA PRO A 156 22.94 -18.93 -7.71
C PRO A 156 23.26 -17.43 -7.56
N GLU A 157 24.39 -16.98 -8.11
CA GLU A 157 24.83 -15.58 -8.00
C GLU A 157 23.85 -14.58 -8.61
N TRP A 158 23.13 -14.97 -9.66
CA TRP A 158 22.14 -14.12 -10.34
C TRP A 158 20.98 -13.72 -9.41
N VAL A 159 20.74 -14.46 -8.31
CA VAL A 159 19.73 -14.10 -7.30
C VAL A 159 20.06 -12.75 -6.65
N LYS A 160 21.34 -12.45 -6.43
CA LYS A 160 21.79 -11.17 -5.87
C LYS A 160 21.49 -10.02 -6.84
N LEU A 161 21.88 -10.19 -8.11
CA LEU A 161 21.62 -9.21 -9.17
C LEU A 161 20.13 -8.90 -9.30
N LEU A 162 19.29 -9.94 -9.21
CA LEU A 162 17.85 -9.78 -9.25
C LEU A 162 17.33 -8.99 -8.04
N GLY A 163 17.85 -9.25 -6.83
CA GLY A 163 17.50 -8.48 -5.63
C GLY A 163 17.83 -6.99 -5.74
N GLU A 164 18.97 -6.65 -6.36
CA GLU A 164 19.34 -5.26 -6.63
C GLU A 164 18.40 -4.60 -7.64
N ALA A 165 18.05 -5.30 -8.73
CA ALA A 165 17.10 -4.81 -9.72
C ALA A 165 15.71 -4.56 -9.10
N PHE A 166 15.20 -5.48 -8.27
CA PHE A 166 13.92 -5.32 -7.59
C PHE A 166 13.93 -4.23 -6.51
N THR A 167 15.09 -3.94 -5.92
CA THR A 167 15.26 -2.77 -5.04
C THR A 167 15.03 -1.47 -5.82
N LEU A 168 15.57 -1.37 -7.04
CA LEU A 168 15.35 -0.20 -7.91
C LEU A 168 13.89 -0.11 -8.38
N ILE A 169 13.29 -1.22 -8.81
CA ILE A 169 11.86 -1.28 -9.20
C ILE A 169 10.99 -0.78 -8.04
N ARG A 170 11.23 -1.29 -6.83
CA ARG A 170 10.54 -0.85 -5.60
C ARG A 170 10.74 0.65 -5.35
N MET A 171 11.94 1.18 -5.54
CA MET A 171 12.16 2.62 -5.36
C MET A 171 11.30 3.46 -6.31
N ILE A 172 11.27 3.07 -7.58
CA ILE A 172 10.52 3.77 -8.63
C ILE A 172 9.01 3.65 -8.38
N GLU A 173 8.50 2.45 -8.12
CA GLU A 173 7.05 2.22 -7.94
C GLU A 173 6.50 3.00 -6.74
N VAL A 174 7.22 3.00 -5.61
CA VAL A 174 6.80 3.68 -4.38
C VAL A 174 6.75 5.19 -4.61
N ALA A 175 7.77 5.74 -5.27
CA ALA A 175 7.81 7.14 -5.63
C ALA A 175 6.63 7.53 -6.52
N LEU A 176 6.32 6.73 -7.56
CA LEU A 176 5.22 6.97 -8.47
C LEU A 176 3.85 6.93 -7.77
N ILE A 177 3.61 5.97 -6.89
CA ILE A 177 2.34 5.84 -6.15
C ILE A 177 2.15 7.03 -5.19
N TYR A 178 3.19 7.46 -4.48
CA TYR A 178 3.10 8.63 -3.62
C TYR A 178 2.88 9.92 -4.40
N LEU A 179 3.64 10.14 -5.47
CA LEU A 179 3.45 11.34 -6.30
C LEU A 179 2.08 11.36 -6.97
N SER A 180 1.54 10.20 -7.37
CA SER A 180 0.14 10.09 -7.81
C SER A 180 -0.83 10.54 -6.73
N THR A 181 -0.63 10.08 -5.50
CA THR A 181 -1.45 10.44 -4.36
C THR A 181 -1.41 11.96 -4.07
N ALA A 182 -0.22 12.57 -4.16
CA ALA A 182 -0.06 14.02 -4.05
C ALA A 182 -0.82 14.78 -5.16
N ALA A 183 -0.72 14.30 -6.41
CA ALA A 183 -1.42 14.89 -7.55
C ALA A 183 -2.95 14.81 -7.38
N PHE A 184 -3.48 13.69 -6.90
CA PHE A 184 -4.91 13.57 -6.60
C PHE A 184 -5.34 14.45 -5.41
N ALA A 185 -4.52 14.61 -4.37
CA ALA A 185 -4.81 15.54 -3.28
C ALA A 185 -4.91 17.00 -3.79
N LEU A 186 -4.01 17.41 -4.69
CA LEU A 186 -4.07 18.71 -5.37
C LEU A 186 -5.33 18.84 -6.22
N ALA A 187 -5.65 17.82 -7.03
CA ALA A 187 -6.84 17.80 -7.89
C ALA A 187 -8.14 17.99 -7.07
N LEU A 188 -8.26 17.29 -5.94
CA LEU A 188 -9.38 17.40 -5.01
C LEU A 188 -9.44 18.76 -4.32
N ARG A 189 -8.30 19.35 -3.97
CA ARG A 189 -8.23 20.68 -3.36
C ARG A 189 -8.67 21.77 -4.33
N VAL A 190 -8.18 21.71 -5.56
CA VAL A 190 -8.54 22.68 -6.59
C VAL A 190 -10.05 22.58 -6.87
N SER A 191 -10.58 21.35 -6.97
CA SER A 191 -12.02 21.11 -7.11
C SER A 191 -12.85 21.33 -5.83
N ARG A 192 -12.27 21.93 -4.78
CA ARG A 192 -12.91 22.28 -3.49
C ARG A 192 -13.51 21.11 -2.68
N ILE A 193 -13.16 19.87 -3.01
CA ILE A 193 -13.58 18.67 -2.27
C ILE A 193 -12.74 18.50 -0.99
N LEU A 194 -11.46 18.84 -1.08
CA LEU A 194 -10.51 18.74 0.03
C LEU A 194 -10.15 20.13 0.59
N SER A 195 -9.96 20.25 1.91
CA SER A 195 -9.50 21.51 2.52
C SER A 195 -8.03 21.77 2.23
N LYS A 196 -7.61 23.03 2.32
CA LYS A 196 -6.21 23.44 2.18
C LYS A 196 -5.29 22.67 3.13
N GLY A 197 -5.65 22.59 4.42
CA GLY A 197 -4.85 21.89 5.43
C GLY A 197 -4.65 20.39 5.13
N SER A 198 -5.73 19.67 4.82
CA SER A 198 -5.64 18.25 4.45
C SER A 198 -4.79 18.05 3.18
N CYS A 199 -4.95 18.92 2.18
CA CYS A 199 -4.16 18.87 0.95
C CYS A 199 -2.66 19.04 1.23
N ILE A 200 -2.29 20.08 1.98
CA ILE A 200 -0.89 20.33 2.36
C ILE A 200 -0.32 19.11 3.09
N ALA A 201 -1.07 18.54 4.04
CA ALA A 201 -0.63 17.35 4.76
C ALA A 201 -0.36 16.17 3.82
N TYR A 202 -1.31 15.81 2.94
CA TYR A 202 -1.13 14.68 2.01
C TYR A 202 0.01 14.92 1.02
N VAL A 203 0.10 16.12 0.42
CA VAL A 203 1.16 16.44 -0.53
C VAL A 203 2.52 16.39 0.15
N THR A 204 2.66 17.00 1.33
CA THR A 204 3.93 17.01 2.07
C THR A 204 4.37 15.61 2.44
N VAL A 205 3.48 14.82 3.04
CA VAL A 205 3.80 13.44 3.46
C VAL A 205 4.12 12.57 2.24
N ALA A 206 3.35 12.67 1.16
CA ALA A 206 3.62 11.92 -0.07
C ALA A 206 4.96 12.29 -0.72
N CYS A 207 5.30 13.57 -0.81
CA CYS A 207 6.61 14.00 -1.32
C CYS A 207 7.75 13.53 -0.42
N LEU A 208 7.60 13.64 0.91
CA LEU A 208 8.61 13.15 1.86
C LEU A 208 8.80 11.63 1.77
N CYS A 209 7.72 10.85 1.75
CA CYS A 209 7.84 9.39 1.62
C CYS A 209 8.41 8.98 0.26
N SER A 210 8.09 9.70 -0.82
CA SER A 210 8.70 9.51 -2.13
C SER A 210 10.22 9.71 -2.07
N LEU A 211 10.68 10.79 -1.42
CA LEU A 211 12.11 11.09 -1.25
C LEU A 211 12.82 10.11 -0.32
N PHE A 212 12.24 9.81 0.84
CA PHE A 212 12.87 8.97 1.86
C PHE A 212 13.07 7.52 1.42
N ASN A 213 12.24 7.03 0.51
CA ASN A 213 12.39 5.69 -0.07
C ASN A 213 13.68 5.52 -0.92
N PHE A 214 14.33 6.63 -1.32
CA PHE A 214 15.64 6.61 -1.99
C PHE A 214 16.84 6.66 -1.03
N LEU A 215 16.61 6.78 0.28
CA LEU A 215 17.72 6.74 1.23
C LEU A 215 18.39 5.35 1.20
N PRO A 216 19.72 5.27 1.38
CA PRO A 216 20.39 3.99 1.53
C PRO A 216 20.02 3.36 2.87
N GLY A 217 20.01 2.02 2.95
CA GLY A 217 19.73 1.30 4.20
C GLY A 217 20.76 1.51 5.32
N SER A 218 21.92 2.07 4.99
CA SER A 218 23.03 2.35 5.92
C SER A 218 22.86 3.65 6.73
N VAL A 219 21.83 4.46 6.47
CA VAL A 219 21.61 5.68 7.26
C VAL A 219 21.28 5.33 8.73
N PRO A 220 21.72 6.12 9.71
CA PRO A 220 21.40 5.86 11.11
C PRO A 220 19.92 6.14 11.43
N ALA A 221 19.45 5.60 12.55
CA ALA A 221 18.15 5.98 13.11
C ALA A 221 18.14 7.48 13.48
N PRO A 222 17.01 8.19 13.30
CA PRO A 222 15.68 7.68 12.94
C PRO A 222 15.42 7.54 11.43
N LEU A 223 16.36 7.93 10.57
CA LEU A 223 16.14 8.00 9.11
C LEU A 223 15.93 6.61 8.48
N ASN A 224 16.57 5.56 9.01
CA ASN A 224 16.35 4.20 8.52
C ASN A 224 14.92 3.69 8.77
N VAL A 225 14.31 4.06 9.91
CA VAL A 225 12.93 3.70 10.26
C VAL A 225 11.97 4.41 9.30
N ILE A 226 12.20 5.69 9.03
CA ILE A 226 11.38 6.48 8.10
C ILE A 226 11.50 5.92 6.68
N ASN A 227 12.71 5.58 6.25
CA ASN A 227 12.95 4.90 4.98
C ASN A 227 12.14 3.59 4.93
N TYR A 228 12.30 2.70 5.90
CA TYR A 228 11.55 1.45 5.99
C TYR A 228 10.04 1.67 5.84
N LEU A 229 9.45 2.52 6.68
CA LEU A 229 8.02 2.83 6.64
C LEU A 229 7.56 3.39 5.30
N SER A 230 8.41 4.17 4.62
CA SER A 230 8.05 4.79 3.34
C SER A 230 7.85 3.77 2.23
N TYR A 231 8.55 2.63 2.24
CA TYR A 231 8.45 1.64 1.17
C TYR A 231 7.70 0.36 1.54
N ILE A 232 7.19 0.22 2.77
CA ILE A 232 6.31 -0.91 3.12
C ILE A 232 5.09 -0.84 2.20
N PRO A 233 4.81 -1.89 1.40
CA PRO A 233 3.73 -1.86 0.41
C PRO A 233 2.37 -1.42 0.97
N ALA A 234 2.01 -1.90 2.17
CA ALA A 234 0.78 -1.50 2.84
C ALA A 234 0.74 0.01 3.13
N PHE A 235 1.83 0.58 3.67
CA PHE A 235 1.93 2.02 4.00
C PHE A 235 1.82 2.89 2.76
N THR A 236 2.38 2.46 1.63
CA THR A 236 2.24 3.16 0.34
C THR A 236 0.77 3.32 -0.06
N LEU A 237 -0.09 2.37 0.32
CA LEU A 237 -1.53 2.42 0.06
C LEU A 237 -2.33 3.13 1.18
N LEU A 238 -1.71 3.59 2.28
CA LEU A 238 -2.38 4.26 3.41
C LEU A 238 -2.97 5.60 3.02
N MET A 239 -2.22 6.43 2.29
CA MET A 239 -2.70 7.76 1.93
C MET A 239 -3.89 7.73 0.97
N PRO A 240 -3.96 6.85 -0.05
CA PRO A 240 -5.19 6.63 -0.82
C PRO A 240 -6.41 6.33 0.06
N TYR A 241 -6.27 5.43 1.04
CA TYR A 241 -7.32 5.13 2.02
C TYR A 241 -7.74 6.37 2.83
N LEU A 242 -6.77 7.11 3.40
CA LEU A 242 -7.05 8.28 4.22
C LEU A 242 -7.72 9.40 3.42
N ILE A 243 -7.33 9.61 2.15
CA ILE A 243 -7.97 10.55 1.25
C ILE A 243 -9.45 10.18 1.06
N ALA A 244 -9.74 8.90 0.80
CA ALA A 244 -11.10 8.43 0.61
C ALA A 244 -11.99 8.62 1.85
N ILE A 245 -11.47 8.33 3.05
CA ILE A 245 -12.17 8.60 4.31
C ILE A 245 -12.44 10.10 4.48
N ASN A 246 -11.49 10.97 4.13
CA ASN A 246 -11.65 12.42 4.23
C ASN A 246 -12.73 12.95 3.27
N ILE A 247 -12.77 12.41 2.04
CA ILE A 247 -13.84 12.69 1.07
C ILE A 247 -15.19 12.33 1.67
N LEU A 248 -15.37 11.09 2.15
CA LEU A 248 -16.64 10.63 2.70
C LEU A 248 -17.10 11.48 3.89
N ARG A 249 -16.18 11.79 4.82
CA ARG A 249 -16.49 12.59 6.02
C ARG A 249 -17.02 13.99 5.68
N LYS A 250 -16.50 14.61 4.63
CA LYS A 250 -16.89 15.98 4.23
C LYS A 250 -18.16 16.07 3.41
N GLN A 251 -18.62 14.94 2.87
CA GLN A 251 -19.86 14.86 2.10
C GLN A 251 -21.05 14.42 2.97
N LYS A 252 -20.83 14.29 4.28
CA LYS A 252 -21.90 14.11 5.25
C LYS A 252 -22.57 15.48 5.47
N PRO A 253 -23.89 15.59 5.32
CA PRO A 253 -24.62 16.83 5.57
C PRO A 253 -24.47 17.28 7.02
#